data_AF-A0AAP0BXN6-F1
#
_entry.id   AF-A0AAP0BXN6-F1
#
_cell.length_a   1.000
_cell.length_b   1.000
_cell.length_c   1.000
_cell.angle_alpha   90.00
_cell.angle_beta   90.00
_cell.angle_gamma   90.00
#
_symmetry.space_group_name_H-M   'P 1'
#
loop_
_entity.id
_entity.type
_entity.pdbx_description
1 polymer ?
#
loop_
_entity_poly.entity_id
_entity_poly.type
_entity_poly.pdbx_seq_one_letter_code
_entity_poly.pdbx_strand_id
1 'polypeptide(L)'
;MDLILTSFFLGSNEINYLGLWGNYSIPKDNPSTDDGDLQPEIWALGLRNPWRCSFDSKRPSYFFCGDVGEETYEEVDLISKGGNYGWRVYEGYNMYHPSTSPGGNTSLNSINPIFPVMGYSHSSINNNVGSASITGGYVYRSDTDPCLTGRYIYADLFGEAVWAGIENPESSGIYNTTKLPFACAKDSPIACESVEGSPLPSLGIVYSFAEDSDGEIYVLASKGVFRVVRPSRCGYACASEIHEDAVNPPPGPSSSTAESVTIQLRLVALLIGCITWFIH
;
A
#
# COMPACT_ATOMS: atom_id res chain seq x y z
N MET A 1 6.18 11.77 -16.31
CA MET A 1 6.60 12.82 -15.37
C MET A 1 7.61 12.14 -14.49
N ASP A 2 8.89 12.30 -14.85
CA ASP A 2 9.98 11.62 -14.14
C ASP A 2 10.24 12.43 -12.88
N LEU A 3 9.91 11.84 -11.73
CA LEU A 3 10.05 12.48 -10.44
C LEU A 3 11.42 12.09 -9.87
N ILE A 4 12.33 13.05 -9.74
CA ILE A 4 13.59 12.84 -9.05
C ILE A 4 13.42 13.28 -7.59
N LEU A 5 13.35 12.29 -6.70
CA LEU A 5 13.52 12.47 -5.27
C LEU A 5 14.99 12.18 -4.96
N THR A 6 15.72 13.18 -4.50
CA THR A 6 17.15 13.00 -4.25
C THR A 6 17.41 12.61 -2.80
N SER A 7 17.91 11.39 -2.58
CA SER A 7 18.90 11.11 -1.55
C SER A 7 20.25 10.95 -2.26
N PHE A 8 21.25 11.73 -1.83
CA PHE A 8 22.57 11.91 -2.44
C PHE A 8 23.01 10.83 -3.45
N PHE A 9 22.88 11.08 -4.77
CA PHE A 9 23.66 10.39 -5.81
C PHE A 9 23.86 11.23 -7.09
N LEU A 10 25.12 11.16 -7.57
CA LEU A 10 25.75 11.65 -8.82
C LEU A 10 25.57 13.14 -9.19
N GLY A 11 26.69 13.85 -9.32
CA GLY A 11 26.71 15.21 -9.84
C GLY A 11 26.39 15.25 -11.34
N SER A 12 25.80 16.34 -11.81
CA SER A 12 25.38 16.55 -13.20
C SER A 12 26.47 16.24 -14.26
N ASN A 13 27.75 16.45 -13.91
CA ASN A 13 28.89 16.13 -14.76
C ASN A 13 29.06 14.61 -15.02
N GLU A 14 28.78 13.79 -14.01
CA GLU A 14 28.94 12.33 -14.07
C GLU A 14 27.80 11.68 -14.87
N ILE A 15 26.59 12.24 -14.75
CA ILE A 15 25.41 11.80 -15.51
C ILE A 15 25.55 12.15 -17.01
N ASN A 16 26.05 13.35 -17.32
CA ASN A 16 26.35 13.76 -18.71
C ASN A 16 27.42 12.88 -19.36
N TYR A 17 28.45 12.49 -18.60
CA TYR A 17 29.52 11.63 -19.10
C TYR A 17 29.05 10.23 -19.48
N LEU A 18 28.06 9.68 -18.76
CA LEU A 18 27.56 8.32 -18.96
C LEU A 18 26.47 8.21 -20.05
N GLY A 19 25.97 9.34 -20.59
CA GLY A 19 25.00 9.34 -21.70
C GLY A 19 23.68 8.62 -21.37
N LEU A 20 23.29 8.58 -20.10
CA LEU A 20 22.17 7.79 -19.58
C LEU A 20 20.79 8.43 -19.82
N TRP A 21 20.74 9.63 -20.39
CA TRP A 21 19.49 10.32 -20.61
C TRP A 21 18.80 9.80 -21.88
N GLY A 22 17.69 9.08 -21.67
CA GLY A 22 16.58 9.17 -22.62
C GLY A 22 16.10 10.62 -22.77
N ASN A 23 15.29 10.90 -23.79
CA ASN A 23 14.82 12.26 -24.06
C ASN A 23 13.74 12.68 -23.03
N TYR A 24 14.08 13.54 -22.05
CA TYR A 24 13.16 14.11 -21.07
C TYR A 24 13.20 15.66 -21.12
N SER A 25 12.22 16.31 -20.50
CA SER A 25 12.14 17.78 -20.40
C SER A 25 11.82 18.20 -18.98
N ILE A 26 12.44 19.29 -18.50
CA ILE A 26 12.10 19.89 -17.21
C ILE A 26 10.76 20.61 -17.31
N PRO A 27 9.76 20.28 -16.48
CA PRO A 27 8.53 21.05 -16.39
C PRO A 27 8.84 22.51 -16.04
N LYS A 28 8.19 23.47 -16.72
CA LYS A 28 8.43 24.90 -16.47
C LYS A 28 8.07 25.34 -15.06
N ASP A 29 7.20 24.58 -14.40
CA ASP A 29 6.77 24.84 -13.04
C ASP A 29 7.53 24.00 -12.02
N ASN A 30 8.65 23.34 -12.36
CA ASN A 30 9.44 22.62 -11.35
C ASN A 30 9.97 23.59 -10.29
N PRO A 31 9.95 23.23 -8.98
CA PRO A 31 10.27 24.18 -7.93
C PRO A 31 11.75 24.63 -7.95
N SER A 32 12.64 23.84 -8.55
CA SER A 32 14.07 24.12 -8.64
C SER A 32 14.54 24.63 -10.01
N THR A 33 13.64 24.91 -10.96
CA THR A 33 14.04 25.31 -12.33
C THR A 33 14.85 26.61 -12.38
N ASP A 34 14.53 27.57 -11.52
CA ASP A 34 15.17 28.89 -11.48
C ASP A 34 16.17 29.04 -10.31
N ASP A 35 16.43 27.96 -9.57
CA ASP A 35 17.36 27.95 -8.46
C ASP A 35 18.78 27.67 -8.97
N GLY A 36 19.70 28.63 -8.77
CA GLY A 36 21.09 28.50 -9.22
C GLY A 36 21.93 27.52 -8.40
N ASP A 37 21.46 27.15 -7.21
CA ASP A 37 22.16 26.26 -6.27
C ASP A 37 21.64 24.82 -6.34
N LEU A 38 20.44 24.60 -6.90
CA LEU A 38 19.82 23.28 -7.05
C LEU A 38 19.83 22.79 -8.50
N GLN A 39 19.74 21.47 -8.67
CA GLN A 39 19.50 20.90 -10.00
C GLN A 39 18.03 21.12 -10.41
N PRO A 40 17.76 21.49 -11.66
CA PRO A 40 16.41 21.85 -12.12
C PRO A 40 15.44 20.66 -12.13
N GLU A 41 15.90 19.43 -11.96
CA GLU A 41 15.10 18.21 -11.81
C GLU A 41 14.50 18.03 -10.41
N ILE A 42 15.06 18.65 -9.38
CA ILE A 42 14.67 18.40 -7.98
C ILE A 42 13.23 18.84 -7.75
N TRP A 43 12.38 17.90 -7.30
CA TRP A 43 10.99 18.18 -6.92
C TRP A 43 10.85 18.44 -5.42
N ALA A 44 11.56 17.67 -4.62
CA ALA A 44 11.57 17.72 -3.16
C ALA A 44 12.94 17.24 -2.65
N LEU A 45 13.29 17.65 -1.44
CA LEU A 45 14.58 17.36 -0.81
C LEU A 45 14.40 17.02 0.68
N GLY A 46 15.50 16.65 1.34
CA GLY A 46 15.49 16.35 2.78
C GLY A 46 14.92 14.97 3.12
N LEU A 47 14.90 14.04 2.16
CA LEU A 47 14.67 12.61 2.40
C LEU A 47 16.02 11.91 2.64
N ARG A 48 16.04 10.83 3.41
CA ARG A 48 17.25 10.06 3.70
C ARG A 48 17.47 8.94 2.68
N ASN A 49 16.52 8.02 2.59
CA ASN A 49 16.58 6.80 1.80
C ASN A 49 15.14 6.37 1.43
N PRO A 50 14.48 7.12 0.53
CA PRO A 50 13.11 6.85 0.14
C PRO A 50 12.99 5.49 -0.55
N TRP A 51 11.98 4.72 -0.14
CA TRP A 51 11.66 3.38 -0.61
C TRP A 51 10.37 3.38 -1.43
N ARG A 52 9.41 2.46 -1.21
CA ARG A 52 8.17 2.45 -2.01
C ARG A 52 7.45 3.78 -1.85
N CYS A 53 7.35 4.49 -2.97
CA CYS A 53 6.45 5.61 -3.13
C CYS A 53 5.24 5.22 -3.98
N SER A 54 4.08 5.81 -3.69
CA SER A 54 2.85 5.59 -4.43
C SER A 54 1.96 6.82 -4.41
N PHE A 55 1.22 7.01 -5.50
CA PHE A 55 0.13 7.98 -5.54
C PHE A 55 -1.14 7.30 -5.04
N ASP A 56 -1.97 8.06 -4.34
CA ASP A 56 -3.34 7.66 -4.08
C ASP A 56 -4.14 7.70 -5.39
N SER A 57 -4.58 6.53 -5.87
CA SER A 57 -5.29 6.38 -7.14
C SER A 57 -6.62 7.16 -7.21
N LYS A 58 -7.20 7.55 -6.07
CA LYS A 58 -8.39 8.41 -6.00
C LYS A 58 -8.08 9.88 -5.69
N ARG A 59 -6.88 10.18 -5.20
CA ARG A 59 -6.41 11.55 -4.89
C ARG A 59 -5.00 11.74 -5.43
N PRO A 60 -4.84 11.94 -6.75
CA PRO A 60 -3.53 11.88 -7.40
C PRO A 60 -2.54 12.98 -6.96
N SER A 61 -2.97 13.98 -6.19
CA SER A 61 -2.07 14.94 -5.52
C SER A 61 -1.43 14.41 -4.23
N TYR A 62 -1.93 13.29 -3.69
CA TYR A 62 -1.38 12.65 -2.50
C TYR A 62 -0.34 11.64 -2.95
N PHE A 63 0.92 12.00 -2.76
CA PHE A 63 2.07 11.19 -3.11
C PHE A 63 2.80 10.78 -1.82
N PHE A 64 2.73 9.50 -1.47
CA PHE A 64 3.36 8.98 -0.26
C PHE A 64 4.69 8.34 -0.60
N CYS A 65 5.66 8.45 0.29
CA CYS A 65 6.91 7.70 0.25
C CYS A 65 7.20 7.13 1.64
N GLY A 66 7.59 5.86 1.72
CA GLY A 66 8.32 5.40 2.90
C GLY A 66 9.76 5.93 2.84
N ASP A 67 10.29 6.44 3.93
CA ASP A 67 11.67 6.92 4.05
C ASP A 67 12.37 6.22 5.22
N VAL A 68 13.50 5.56 4.93
CA VAL A 68 14.22 4.75 5.91
C VAL A 68 15.14 5.64 6.74
N GLY A 69 14.94 5.63 8.06
CA GLY A 69 15.75 6.36 9.03
C GLY A 69 17.16 5.81 9.23
N GLU A 70 17.96 6.51 10.01
CA GLU A 70 19.35 6.14 10.31
C GLU A 70 19.47 5.30 11.58
N GLU A 71 18.84 5.72 12.68
CA GLU A 71 19.07 5.16 14.01
C GLU A 71 17.79 4.75 14.73
N THR A 72 16.72 5.55 14.66
CA THR A 72 15.63 5.42 15.65
C THR A 72 14.22 5.37 15.07
N TYR A 73 14.00 5.93 13.88
CA TYR A 73 12.64 6.18 13.41
C TYR A 73 12.47 5.95 11.92
N GLU A 74 11.37 5.30 11.57
CA GLU A 74 10.97 5.03 10.19
C GLU A 74 9.80 5.92 9.78
N GLU A 75 9.81 6.42 8.55
CA GLU A 75 8.97 7.54 8.14
C GLU A 75 8.06 7.19 6.96
N VAL A 76 6.84 7.73 6.96
CA VAL A 76 6.02 7.87 5.75
C VAL A 76 5.74 9.35 5.56
N ASP A 77 6.19 9.88 4.43
CA ASP A 77 6.04 11.27 4.07
C ASP A 77 4.95 11.48 3.02
N LEU A 78 4.16 12.52 3.20
CA LEU A 78 3.30 13.06 2.15
C LEU A 78 4.10 14.08 1.35
N ILE A 79 4.62 13.64 0.20
CA ILE A 79 5.53 14.39 -0.65
C ILE A 79 4.79 15.53 -1.37
N SER A 80 5.35 16.73 -1.27
CA SER A 80 4.79 17.96 -1.82
C SER A 80 5.83 18.74 -2.62
N LYS A 81 5.35 19.61 -3.52
CA LYS A 81 6.17 20.44 -4.40
C LYS A 81 7.11 21.34 -3.60
N GLY A 82 8.41 21.22 -3.83
CA GLY A 82 9.44 21.99 -3.15
C GLY A 82 9.59 21.64 -1.66
N GLY A 83 9.00 20.53 -1.22
CA GLY A 83 9.05 20.10 0.18
C GLY A 83 10.47 19.80 0.64
N ASN A 84 10.77 20.14 1.89
CA ASN A 84 11.99 19.77 2.59
C ASN A 84 11.63 18.88 3.78
N TYR A 85 12.01 17.60 3.74
CA TYR A 85 11.67 16.59 4.75
C TYR A 85 12.67 16.53 5.91
N GLY A 86 13.59 17.49 5.97
CA GLY A 86 14.38 17.77 7.17
C GLY A 86 15.64 16.92 7.32
N TRP A 87 15.82 15.82 6.59
CA TRP A 87 17.08 15.08 6.63
C TRP A 87 18.24 15.95 6.14
N ARG A 88 19.38 16.04 6.83
CA ARG A 88 19.83 15.24 8.00
C ARG A 88 19.79 15.98 9.35
N VAL A 89 18.91 16.97 9.48
CA VAL A 89 18.72 17.73 10.73
C VAL A 89 17.68 17.06 11.63
N TYR A 90 16.71 16.39 11.01
CA TYR A 90 15.67 15.62 11.71
C TYR A 90 15.68 14.16 11.25
N GLU A 91 15.33 13.27 12.18
CA GLU A 91 14.94 11.88 11.95
C GLU A 91 13.58 11.69 12.64
N GLY A 92 12.54 11.45 11.86
CA GLY A 92 11.16 11.57 12.26
C GLY A 92 10.86 12.95 12.84
N TYR A 93 10.35 12.97 14.07
CA TYR A 93 10.07 14.21 14.81
C TYR A 93 11.24 14.68 15.67
N ASN A 94 12.34 13.93 15.72
CA ASN A 94 13.45 14.17 16.63
C ASN A 94 14.60 14.87 15.91
N MET A 95 15.33 15.72 16.63
CA MET A 95 16.57 16.28 16.11
C MET A 95 17.61 15.18 15.97
N TYR A 96 18.21 15.08 14.79
CA TYR A 96 19.31 14.18 14.51
C TYR A 96 20.63 14.93 14.60
N HIS A 97 21.54 14.44 15.44
CA HIS A 97 22.82 15.08 15.73
C HIS A 97 23.99 14.22 15.22
N PRO A 98 24.29 14.28 13.91
CA PRO A 98 25.35 13.47 13.33
C PRO A 98 26.72 13.96 13.82
N SER A 99 27.61 13.01 14.11
CA SER A 99 28.98 13.28 14.52
C SER A 99 29.82 13.97 13.43
N THR A 100 29.51 13.69 12.16
CA THR A 100 30.15 14.30 10.99
C THR A 100 29.16 14.45 9.85
N SER A 101 29.48 15.37 8.93
CA SER A 101 28.53 15.79 7.91
C SER A 101 29.17 16.21 6.60
N PRO A 102 28.85 15.53 5.48
CA PRO A 102 29.21 16.03 4.16
C PRO A 102 28.60 17.44 3.97
N GLY A 103 29.44 18.43 3.68
CA GLY A 103 29.00 19.83 3.53
C GLY A 103 28.86 20.64 4.82
N GLY A 104 29.13 20.04 5.99
CA GLY A 104 29.03 20.71 7.29
C GLY A 104 27.64 20.63 7.93
N ASN A 105 27.47 21.35 9.05
CA ASN A 105 26.22 21.34 9.80
C ASN A 105 25.25 22.39 9.26
N THR A 106 24.11 21.92 8.76
CA THR A 106 22.95 22.75 8.47
C THR A 106 22.44 23.34 9.79
N SER A 107 22.26 24.65 9.84
CA SER A 107 21.70 25.31 11.02
C SER A 107 20.23 24.94 11.18
N LEU A 108 19.78 24.63 12.40
CA LEU A 108 18.36 24.37 12.69
C LEU A 108 17.45 25.50 12.18
N ASN A 109 17.91 26.76 12.31
CA ASN A 109 17.15 27.92 11.88
C ASN A 109 17.17 28.15 10.36
N SER A 110 17.95 27.37 9.60
CA SER A 110 18.05 27.49 8.15
C SER A 110 17.11 26.57 7.39
N ILE A 111 16.35 25.72 8.08
CA ILE A 111 15.37 24.83 7.48
C ILE A 111 13.99 24.99 8.10
N ASN A 112 12.96 24.70 7.32
CA ASN A 112 11.58 24.56 7.78
C ASN A 112 11.08 23.18 7.35
N PRO A 113 11.27 22.14 8.18
CA PRO A 113 10.99 20.77 7.78
C PRO A 113 9.49 20.50 7.69
N ILE A 114 9.11 19.64 6.74
CA ILE A 114 7.83 18.95 6.71
C ILE A 114 8.06 17.61 7.42
N PHE A 115 7.34 17.39 8.52
CA PHE A 115 7.45 16.16 9.29
C PHE A 115 6.64 15.02 8.66
N PRO A 116 7.02 13.75 8.92
CA PRO A 116 6.29 12.60 8.39
C PRO A 116 4.85 12.58 8.90
N VAL A 117 3.96 12.03 8.09
CA VAL A 117 2.54 11.89 8.44
C VAL A 117 2.25 10.59 9.19
N MET A 118 3.07 9.56 8.98
CA MET A 118 3.00 8.29 9.68
C MET A 118 4.42 7.76 9.88
N GLY A 119 4.57 6.72 10.69
CA GLY A 119 5.89 6.14 10.96
C GLY A 119 5.86 5.24 12.18
N TYR A 120 7.04 4.78 12.59
CA TYR A 120 7.22 4.02 13.82
C TYR A 120 8.66 4.08 14.33
N SER A 121 8.80 3.95 15.65
CA SER A 121 10.12 3.81 16.29
C SER A 121 10.65 2.40 16.10
N HIS A 122 11.96 2.25 15.87
CA HIS A 122 12.60 0.93 15.77
C HIS A 122 12.33 0.05 16.99
N SER A 123 12.29 0.66 18.18
CA SER A 123 12.03 -0.01 19.44
C SER A 123 10.59 -0.51 19.62
N SER A 124 9.67 -0.12 18.74
CA SER A 124 8.24 -0.45 18.88
C SER A 124 7.82 -1.78 18.25
N ILE A 125 8.72 -2.44 17.50
CA ILE A 125 8.37 -3.61 16.69
C ILE A 125 8.52 -4.89 17.49
N ASN A 126 9.75 -5.21 17.87
CA ASN A 126 10.12 -6.42 18.56
C ASN A 126 11.29 -6.12 19.49
N ASN A 127 11.16 -6.46 20.77
CA ASN A 127 12.21 -6.18 21.77
C ASN A 127 13.48 -7.04 21.60
N ASN A 128 13.41 -8.12 20.82
CA ASN A 128 14.54 -9.03 20.60
C ASN A 128 15.33 -8.65 19.34
N VAL A 129 14.64 -8.39 18.23
CA VAL A 129 15.26 -8.17 16.90
C VAL A 129 15.18 -6.71 16.47
N GLY A 130 14.26 -5.92 17.02
CA GLY A 130 14.00 -4.54 16.60
C GLY A 130 13.16 -4.46 15.32
N SER A 131 13.16 -3.26 14.73
CA SER A 131 12.77 -3.02 13.33
C SER A 131 13.95 -3.28 12.40
N ALA A 132 13.68 -3.60 11.14
CA ALA A 132 14.69 -3.52 10.09
C ALA A 132 14.66 -2.19 9.33
N SER A 133 13.56 -1.91 8.65
CA SER A 133 13.37 -0.71 7.85
C SER A 133 11.94 -0.65 7.33
N ILE A 134 11.42 0.53 7.06
CA ILE A 134 10.13 0.67 6.38
C ILE A 134 10.24 0.24 4.93
N THR A 135 9.20 -0.43 4.44
CA THR A 135 9.12 -0.79 3.02
C THR A 135 8.40 0.28 2.19
N GLY A 136 7.52 1.07 2.82
CA GLY A 136 6.52 1.92 2.17
C GLY A 136 5.25 1.13 1.83
N GLY A 137 4.40 1.64 0.94
CA GLY A 137 3.01 1.17 0.87
C GLY A 137 2.14 1.75 -0.23
N TYR A 138 0.83 1.50 -0.12
CA TYR A 138 -0.24 2.02 -0.98
C TYR A 138 -1.48 2.39 -0.15
N VAL A 139 -2.28 3.32 -0.66
CA VAL A 139 -3.64 3.54 -0.15
C VAL A 139 -4.54 2.43 -0.67
N TYR A 140 -5.22 1.71 0.22
CA TYR A 140 -6.16 0.65 -0.18
C TYR A 140 -7.42 1.28 -0.78
N ARG A 141 -7.70 0.97 -2.05
CA ARG A 141 -8.80 1.59 -2.82
C ARG A 141 -9.81 0.61 -3.41
N SER A 142 -9.63 -0.69 -3.17
CA SER A 142 -10.64 -1.69 -3.47
C SER A 142 -11.83 -1.64 -2.50
N ASP A 143 -12.98 -2.10 -2.99
CA ASP A 143 -14.20 -2.31 -2.21
C ASP A 143 -14.26 -3.69 -1.54
N THR A 144 -13.31 -4.60 -1.82
CA THR A 144 -13.30 -5.96 -1.24
C THR A 144 -13.13 -5.94 0.28
N ASP A 145 -12.33 -5.01 0.81
CA ASP A 145 -12.16 -4.78 2.24
C ASP A 145 -12.60 -3.35 2.60
N PRO A 146 -13.89 -3.14 2.96
CA PRO A 146 -14.42 -1.82 3.29
C PRO A 146 -13.82 -1.20 4.57
N CYS A 147 -13.04 -1.97 5.32
CA CYS A 147 -12.43 -1.55 6.58
C CYS A 147 -11.06 -0.90 6.36
N LEU A 148 -10.42 -1.27 5.24
CA LEU A 148 -9.14 -0.72 4.79
C LEU A 148 -9.30 0.39 3.77
N THR A 149 -10.47 0.58 3.16
CA THR A 149 -10.72 1.65 2.18
C THR A 149 -10.23 3.02 2.67
N GLY A 150 -9.35 3.64 1.89
CA GLY A 150 -8.76 4.95 2.17
C GLY A 150 -7.60 4.94 3.16
N ARG A 151 -7.22 3.78 3.70
CA ARG A 151 -6.07 3.65 4.59
C ARG A 151 -4.78 3.40 3.80
N TYR A 152 -3.71 4.09 4.14
CA TYR A 152 -2.37 3.80 3.63
C TYR A 152 -1.76 2.64 4.42
N ILE A 153 -1.51 1.52 3.74
CA ILE A 153 -0.98 0.30 4.34
C ILE A 153 0.52 0.23 4.08
N TYR A 154 1.31 0.02 5.13
CA TYR A 154 2.77 -0.08 5.07
C TYR A 154 3.29 -1.07 6.12
N ALA A 155 4.52 -1.54 5.95
CA ALA A 155 5.10 -2.55 6.83
C ALA A 155 6.60 -2.37 7.06
N ASP A 156 7.07 -3.03 8.11
CA ASP A 156 8.48 -3.26 8.36
C ASP A 156 8.99 -4.42 7.50
N LEU A 157 10.25 -4.31 7.07
CA LEU A 157 10.95 -5.27 6.22
C LEU A 157 10.88 -6.70 6.77
N PHE A 158 10.93 -6.92 8.08
CA PHE A 158 10.85 -8.28 8.64
C PHE A 158 9.44 -8.89 8.62
N GLY A 159 8.44 -8.13 8.17
CA GLY A 159 7.08 -8.65 8.02
C GLY A 159 6.39 -9.01 9.33
N GLU A 160 6.92 -8.58 10.48
CA GLU A 160 6.31 -8.81 11.81
C GLU A 160 5.29 -7.73 12.19
N ALA A 161 5.28 -6.61 11.47
CA ALA A 161 4.41 -5.49 11.74
C ALA A 161 3.94 -4.83 10.45
N VAL A 162 2.62 -4.65 10.37
CA VAL A 162 1.92 -3.92 9.32
C VAL A 162 1.07 -2.85 10.00
N TRP A 163 0.98 -1.68 9.40
CA TRP A 163 0.16 -0.58 9.87
C TRP A 163 -0.77 -0.10 8.77
N ALA A 164 -1.83 0.55 9.21
CA ALA A 164 -2.69 1.35 8.37
C ALA A 164 -2.85 2.73 8.98
N GLY A 165 -2.60 3.77 8.20
CA GLY A 165 -2.92 5.15 8.57
C GLY A 165 -4.09 5.70 7.76
N ILE A 166 -4.93 6.50 8.41
CA ILE A 166 -6.05 7.19 7.76
C ILE A 166 -6.02 8.66 8.14
N GLU A 167 -6.25 9.52 7.15
CA GLU A 167 -6.36 10.95 7.37
C GLU A 167 -7.65 11.24 8.15
N ASN A 168 -7.53 11.89 9.31
CA ASN A 168 -8.68 12.23 10.14
C ASN A 168 -8.40 13.50 10.96
N PRO A 169 -9.13 14.61 10.73
CA PRO A 169 -10.22 14.79 9.75
C PRO A 169 -9.76 14.71 8.29
N GLU A 170 -10.67 14.44 7.36
CA GLU A 170 -10.37 14.40 5.93
C GLU A 170 -9.76 15.74 5.45
N SER A 171 -8.74 15.67 4.59
CA SER A 171 -8.01 16.85 4.06
C SER A 171 -7.29 17.70 5.11
N SER A 172 -7.06 17.18 6.32
CA SER A 172 -6.34 17.90 7.38
C SER A 172 -4.82 17.74 7.31
N GLY A 173 -4.31 16.76 6.58
CA GLY A 173 -2.91 16.31 6.65
C GLY A 173 -2.55 15.56 7.94
N ILE A 174 -3.51 15.34 8.85
CA ILE A 174 -3.30 14.63 10.12
C ILE A 174 -3.73 13.17 9.94
N TYR A 175 -2.84 12.24 10.26
CA TYR A 175 -3.08 10.81 10.10
C TYR A 175 -3.14 10.09 11.45
N ASN A 176 -4.15 9.26 11.61
CA ASN A 176 -4.25 8.31 12.71
C ASN A 176 -3.75 6.94 12.25
N THR A 177 -2.70 6.47 12.90
CA THR A 177 -2.06 5.18 12.58
C THR A 177 -2.54 4.08 13.52
N THR A 178 -2.74 2.88 12.99
CA THR A 178 -3.04 1.68 13.77
C THR A 178 -2.20 0.51 13.29
N LYS A 179 -1.59 -0.23 14.22
CA LYS A 179 -0.93 -1.51 13.92
C LYS A 179 -2.01 -2.56 13.62
N LEU A 180 -1.95 -3.16 12.45
CA LEU A 180 -2.93 -4.15 12.01
C LEU A 180 -2.55 -5.55 12.52
N PRO A 181 -3.48 -6.29 13.14
CA PRO A 181 -3.33 -7.73 13.23
C PRO A 181 -3.53 -8.34 11.83
N PHE A 182 -2.77 -9.37 11.51
CA PHE A 182 -2.92 -10.08 10.25
C PHE A 182 -2.72 -11.58 10.44
N ALA A 183 -3.47 -12.34 9.64
CA ALA A 183 -3.45 -13.80 9.60
C ALA A 183 -3.80 -14.23 8.18
N CYS A 184 -3.55 -15.49 7.86
CA CYS A 184 -3.92 -16.03 6.57
C CYS A 184 -5.41 -16.36 6.47
N ALA A 185 -5.93 -16.19 5.25
CA ALA A 185 -7.28 -16.57 4.92
C ALA A 185 -7.48 -18.09 5.08
N LYS A 186 -8.57 -18.50 5.73
CA LYS A 186 -8.88 -19.93 5.99
C LYS A 186 -9.11 -20.74 4.70
N ASP A 187 -9.51 -20.06 3.64
CA ASP A 187 -9.79 -20.60 2.32
C ASP A 187 -8.65 -20.31 1.32
N SER A 188 -7.44 -19.98 1.81
CA SER A 188 -6.27 -19.81 0.96
C SER A 188 -5.96 -21.13 0.23
N PRO A 189 -5.77 -21.11 -1.11
CA PRO A 189 -5.42 -22.30 -1.87
C PRO A 189 -4.01 -22.83 -1.54
N ILE A 190 -3.16 -21.96 -0.98
CA ILE A 190 -1.81 -22.28 -0.53
C ILE A 190 -1.79 -22.18 0.98
N ALA A 191 -1.34 -23.24 1.65
CA ALA A 191 -1.19 -23.26 3.09
C ALA A 191 -0.13 -22.23 3.52
N CYS A 192 -0.49 -21.36 4.46
CA CYS A 192 0.48 -20.45 5.03
C CYS A 192 1.39 -21.15 6.03
N GLU A 193 2.67 -20.87 5.92
CA GLU A 193 3.64 -21.23 6.94
C GLU A 193 3.43 -20.31 8.16
N SER A 194 3.51 -20.88 9.36
CA SER A 194 3.54 -20.14 10.62
C SER A 194 4.96 -20.02 11.11
N VAL A 195 5.32 -18.91 11.74
CA VAL A 195 6.59 -18.81 12.47
C VAL A 195 6.45 -19.55 13.80
N GLU A 196 7.39 -20.43 14.13
CA GLU A 196 7.36 -21.18 15.38
C GLU A 196 7.33 -20.22 16.58
N GLY A 197 6.38 -20.43 17.51
CA GLY A 197 6.20 -19.56 18.68
C GLY A 197 5.55 -18.21 18.41
N SER A 198 5.12 -17.91 17.18
CA SER A 198 4.42 -16.68 16.81
C SER A 198 3.02 -16.96 16.27
N PRO A 199 2.01 -16.13 16.58
CA PRO A 199 0.69 -16.22 15.97
C PRO A 199 0.65 -15.67 14.53
N LEU A 200 1.73 -15.02 14.07
CA LEU A 200 1.79 -14.39 12.76
C LEU A 200 2.18 -15.39 11.65
N PRO A 201 1.63 -15.22 10.44
CA PRO A 201 2.09 -15.97 9.29
C PRO A 201 3.53 -15.60 8.94
N SER A 202 4.29 -16.57 8.44
CA SER A 202 5.66 -16.38 7.96
C SER A 202 5.64 -15.72 6.59
N LEU A 203 5.72 -14.38 6.57
CA LEU A 203 5.94 -13.61 5.35
C LEU A 203 7.41 -13.65 4.91
N GLY A 204 8.33 -13.87 5.87
CA GLY A 204 9.76 -13.70 5.64
C GLY A 204 10.10 -12.21 5.51
N ILE A 205 10.88 -11.86 4.49
CA ILE A 205 11.27 -10.46 4.23
C ILE A 205 10.26 -9.84 3.27
N VAL A 206 9.65 -8.72 3.66
CA VAL A 206 8.77 -7.93 2.79
C VAL A 206 9.63 -7.09 1.86
N TYR A 207 9.54 -7.32 0.55
CA TYR A 207 10.28 -6.56 -0.45
C TYR A 207 9.53 -5.33 -0.96
N SER A 208 8.19 -5.39 -0.98
CA SER A 208 7.39 -4.35 -1.63
C SER A 208 5.90 -4.57 -1.46
N PHE A 209 5.16 -3.52 -1.83
CA PHE A 209 3.73 -3.59 -2.09
C PHE A 209 3.43 -3.34 -3.59
N ALA A 210 2.27 -3.77 -4.04
CA ALA A 210 1.72 -3.46 -5.36
C ALA A 210 0.20 -3.24 -5.27
N GLU A 211 -0.33 -2.45 -6.20
CA GLU A 211 -1.76 -2.22 -6.41
C GLU A 211 -2.12 -2.74 -7.81
N ASP A 212 -3.24 -3.43 -7.96
CA ASP A 212 -3.80 -3.77 -9.29
C ASP A 212 -4.82 -2.73 -9.78
N SER A 213 -5.42 -2.96 -10.94
CA SER A 213 -6.40 -2.03 -11.53
C SER A 213 -7.69 -1.87 -10.72
N ASP A 214 -7.98 -2.82 -9.83
CA ASP A 214 -9.18 -2.84 -9.00
C ASP A 214 -8.90 -2.22 -7.61
N GLY A 215 -7.67 -1.73 -7.37
CA GLY A 215 -7.25 -1.14 -6.10
C GLY A 215 -6.93 -2.17 -5.02
N GLU A 216 -6.78 -3.44 -5.39
CA GLU A 216 -6.36 -4.50 -4.48
C GLU A 216 -4.87 -4.38 -4.19
N ILE A 217 -4.50 -4.56 -2.92
CA ILE A 217 -3.11 -4.50 -2.51
C ILE A 217 -2.51 -5.90 -2.41
N TYR A 218 -1.28 -6.03 -2.90
CA TYR A 218 -0.46 -7.22 -2.81
C TYR A 218 0.83 -6.90 -2.06
N VAL A 219 1.27 -7.84 -1.24
CA VAL A 219 2.55 -7.82 -0.53
C VAL A 219 3.48 -8.79 -1.23
N LEU A 220 4.59 -8.28 -1.76
CA LEU A 220 5.68 -9.09 -2.29
C LEU A 220 6.66 -9.36 -1.14
N ALA A 221 6.85 -10.63 -0.79
CA ALA A 221 7.76 -11.05 0.26
C ALA A 221 8.57 -12.29 -0.15
N SER A 222 9.61 -12.63 0.62
CA SER A 222 10.50 -13.76 0.30
C SER A 222 9.81 -15.12 0.30
N LYS A 223 8.63 -15.22 0.95
CA LYS A 223 7.78 -16.41 0.96
C LYS A 223 6.70 -16.44 -0.12
N GLY A 224 6.53 -15.36 -0.89
CA GLY A 224 5.57 -15.32 -1.99
C GLY A 224 4.91 -13.95 -2.19
N VAL A 225 3.83 -13.95 -2.96
CA VAL A 225 2.97 -12.79 -3.18
C VAL A 225 1.65 -13.02 -2.45
N PHE A 226 1.30 -12.11 -1.55
CA PHE A 226 0.13 -12.21 -0.70
C PHE A 226 -0.86 -11.10 -1.06
N ARG A 227 -2.10 -11.46 -1.41
CA ARG A 227 -3.17 -10.46 -1.59
C ARG A 227 -3.76 -10.09 -0.24
N VAL A 228 -3.95 -8.81 0.02
CA VAL A 228 -4.73 -8.31 1.16
C VAL A 228 -6.20 -8.63 0.90
N VAL A 229 -6.84 -9.30 1.86
CA VAL A 229 -8.23 -9.73 1.74
C VAL A 229 -9.03 -9.29 2.95
N ARG A 230 -10.36 -9.27 2.77
CA ARG A 230 -11.30 -8.85 3.80
C ARG A 230 -11.14 -9.58 5.15
N PRO A 231 -11.35 -8.89 6.29
CA PRO A 231 -11.00 -9.40 7.63
C PRO A 231 -11.69 -10.71 7.99
N SER A 232 -12.95 -10.88 7.59
CA SER A 232 -13.75 -12.08 7.83
C SER A 232 -13.11 -13.38 7.32
N ARG A 233 -12.37 -13.33 6.21
CA ARG A 233 -11.66 -14.50 5.66
C ARG A 233 -10.49 -14.94 6.55
N CYS A 234 -9.91 -14.00 7.27
CA CYS A 234 -8.80 -14.24 8.20
C CYS A 234 -9.28 -14.45 9.65
N GLY A 235 -10.60 -14.46 9.89
CA GLY A 235 -11.17 -14.64 11.22
C GLY A 235 -11.16 -13.38 12.09
N TYR A 236 -10.99 -12.21 11.49
CA TYR A 236 -11.16 -10.92 12.15
C TYR A 236 -12.57 -10.37 11.89
N ALA A 237 -13.05 -9.53 12.82
CA ALA A 237 -14.33 -8.86 12.69
C ALA A 237 -14.13 -7.42 12.25
N CYS A 238 -15.00 -6.93 11.38
CA CYS A 238 -15.09 -5.52 11.05
C CYS A 238 -16.53 -5.03 10.98
N ALA A 239 -16.79 -3.86 11.58
CA ALA A 239 -18.12 -3.25 11.60
C ALA A 239 -18.64 -2.91 10.19
N SER A 240 -17.75 -2.49 9.27
CA SER A 240 -18.12 -2.13 7.91
C SER A 240 -18.55 -3.34 7.06
N GLU A 241 -17.95 -4.52 7.26
CA GLU A 241 -18.38 -5.75 6.57
C GLU A 241 -19.80 -6.17 6.98
N ILE A 242 -20.14 -6.05 8.27
CA ILE A 242 -21.46 -6.44 8.80
C ILE A 242 -22.57 -5.59 8.19
N HIS A 243 -22.28 -4.31 7.92
CA HIS A 243 -23.24 -3.41 7.28
C HIS A 243 -23.50 -3.79 5.82
N GLU A 244 -22.52 -4.30 5.08
CA GLU A 244 -22.73 -4.70 3.68
C GLU A 244 -23.47 -6.03 3.53
N ASP A 245 -23.16 -7.03 4.36
CA ASP A 245 -23.87 -8.32 4.35
C ASP A 245 -25.36 -8.16 4.69
N ALA A 246 -25.70 -7.15 5.50
CA ALA A 246 -27.08 -6.80 5.82
C ALA A 246 -27.81 -6.05 4.69
N VAL A 247 -27.08 -5.39 3.79
CA VAL A 247 -27.65 -4.63 2.66
C VAL A 247 -27.76 -5.47 1.39
N ASN A 248 -26.88 -6.47 1.20
CA ASN A 248 -26.89 -7.37 0.05
C ASN A 248 -26.97 -8.85 0.48
N PRO A 249 -28.15 -9.37 0.87
CA PRO A 249 -28.31 -10.79 1.10
C PRO A 249 -28.02 -11.57 -0.20
N PRO A 250 -27.34 -12.73 -0.14
CA PRO A 250 -27.11 -13.56 -1.31
C PRO A 250 -28.46 -13.91 -1.97
N PRO A 251 -28.56 -13.97 -3.31
CA PRO A 251 -29.79 -14.36 -3.97
C PRO A 251 -30.17 -15.75 -3.49
N GLY A 252 -31.25 -15.83 -2.69
CA GLY A 252 -31.77 -17.10 -2.20
C GLY A 252 -32.16 -18.01 -3.36
N PRO A 253 -32.17 -19.33 -3.15
CA PRO A 253 -32.62 -20.25 -4.19
C PRO A 253 -34.06 -19.88 -4.55
N SER A 254 -34.27 -19.52 -5.82
CA SER A 254 -35.59 -19.26 -6.38
C SER A 254 -36.48 -20.48 -6.14
N SER A 255 -37.43 -20.34 -5.22
CA SER A 255 -38.46 -21.34 -4.99
C SER A 255 -39.46 -21.27 -6.13
N SER A 256 -39.44 -22.27 -7.01
CA SER A 256 -40.52 -22.49 -7.96
C SER A 256 -41.75 -22.99 -7.19
N THR A 257 -42.77 -22.17 -7.08
CA THR A 257 -44.10 -22.57 -6.58
C THR A 257 -44.71 -23.60 -7.52
N ALA A 258 -45.01 -24.79 -6.99
CA ALA A 258 -45.85 -25.77 -7.66
C ALA A 258 -47.31 -25.29 -7.62
N GLU A 259 -47.83 -24.83 -8.76
CA GLU A 259 -49.26 -24.64 -8.93
C GLU A 259 -49.92 -25.97 -9.32
N SER A 260 -50.91 -26.39 -8.53
CA SER A 260 -51.79 -27.51 -8.85
C SER A 260 -52.72 -27.12 -10.00
N VAL A 261 -52.59 -27.77 -11.15
CA VAL A 261 -53.56 -27.64 -12.25
C VAL A 261 -54.38 -28.92 -12.34
N THR A 262 -55.69 -28.74 -12.23
CA THR A 262 -56.75 -29.74 -12.20
C THR A 262 -56.91 -30.44 -13.55
N ILE A 263 -57.15 -31.75 -13.51
CA ILE A 263 -57.42 -32.62 -14.66
C ILE A 263 -58.78 -32.27 -15.29
N GLN A 264 -58.81 -32.03 -16.60
CA GLN A 264 -59.99 -32.16 -17.45
C GLN A 264 -59.61 -32.93 -18.72
N LEU A 265 -60.18 -34.14 -18.85
CA LEU A 265 -60.08 -35.01 -20.02
C LEU A 265 -60.72 -34.35 -21.24
N ARG A 266 -60.05 -34.42 -22.40
CA ARG A 266 -60.70 -34.66 -23.70
C ARG A 266 -59.88 -35.61 -24.56
N LEU A 267 -60.51 -36.72 -24.94
CA LEU A 267 -60.06 -37.65 -25.98
C LEU A 267 -59.91 -36.92 -27.32
N VAL A 268 -58.92 -37.29 -28.15
CA VAL A 268 -59.11 -37.81 -29.54
C VAL A 268 -57.83 -38.54 -30.01
N ALA A 269 -58.02 -39.84 -30.25
CA ALA A 269 -57.49 -40.75 -31.29
C ALA A 269 -56.18 -40.48 -32.08
N LEU A 270 -55.32 -41.52 -32.06
CA LEU A 270 -54.70 -42.24 -33.21
C LEU A 270 -53.90 -41.47 -34.28
N LEU A 271 -52.62 -41.81 -34.44
CA LEU A 271 -52.09 -42.62 -35.57
C LEU A 271 -50.55 -42.78 -35.50
N ILE A 272 -50.12 -44.04 -35.39
CA ILE A 272 -49.09 -44.74 -36.18
C ILE A 272 -47.82 -43.97 -36.60
N GLY A 273 -46.65 -44.55 -36.28
CA GLY A 273 -45.41 -44.27 -37.00
C GLY A 273 -44.19 -44.94 -36.41
N CYS A 274 -43.80 -46.07 -37.00
CA CYS A 274 -42.70 -46.95 -36.61
C CYS A 274 -41.33 -46.41 -37.05
N ILE A 275 -40.26 -47.15 -36.68
CA ILE A 275 -38.89 -47.25 -37.24
C ILE A 275 -37.80 -46.68 -36.31
N THR A 276 -37.11 -47.47 -35.47
CA THR A 276 -36.06 -48.50 -35.70
C THR A 276 -34.67 -47.99 -36.13
N TRP A 277 -33.71 -48.22 -35.21
CA TRP A 277 -32.32 -48.72 -35.36
C TRP A 277 -31.12 -47.80 -35.08
N PHE A 278 -30.38 -48.26 -34.06
CA PHE A 278 -28.92 -48.44 -33.96
C PHE A 278 -28.09 -48.22 -35.23
N ILE A 279 -26.83 -47.79 -35.06
CA ILE A 279 -25.63 -48.61 -35.32
C ILE A 279 -24.36 -47.90 -34.80
N HIS A 280 -23.64 -48.69 -33.96
CA HIS A 280 -22.22 -48.74 -33.59
C HIS A 280 -21.58 -47.59 -32.81
#